data_AF-A0A947VHR7-F1
#
_entry.id   AF-A0A947VHR7-F1
#
_cell.length_a   1.000
_cell.length_b   1.000
_cell.length_c   1.000
_cell.angle_alpha   90.00
_cell.angle_beta   90.00
_cell.angle_gamma   90.00
#
_symmetry.space_group_name_H-M   'P 1'
#
loop_
_entity.id
_entity.type
_entity.pdbx_description
1 polymer ?
#
loop_
_entity_poly.entity_id
_entity_poly.type
_entity_poly.pdbx_seq_one_letter_code
_entity_poly.pdbx_strand_id
1 'polypeptide(L)' 'MDRLENILIEIDLEKGYGRLTKRERKVINLYYLEGYKDKEIAAFYEVTRQNIFKIRKNGITKLKL' A
#
# COMPACT_ATOMS: atom_id res chain seq x y z
N MET A 1 10.41 4.41 -26.67
CA MET A 1 9.63 5.42 -25.93
C MET A 1 8.48 4.66 -25.30
N ASP A 2 8.72 4.04 -24.15
CA ASP A 2 7.62 3.38 -23.42
C ASP A 2 6.74 4.47 -22.86
N ARG A 3 5.57 4.65 -23.50
CA ARG A 3 4.56 5.58 -23.05
C ARG A 3 4.12 5.11 -21.66
N LEU A 4 3.99 6.03 -20.72
CA LEU A 4 3.49 5.78 -19.36
C LEU A 4 2.25 4.84 -19.35
N GLU A 5 1.43 4.96 -20.39
CA GLU A 5 0.28 4.12 -20.71
C GLU A 5 0.61 2.62 -20.81
N ASN A 6 1.70 2.21 -21.46
CA ASN A 6 2.11 0.80 -21.54
C ASN A 6 2.52 0.24 -20.16
N ILE A 7 3.18 1.06 -19.33
CA ILE A 7 3.58 0.69 -17.96
C ILE A 7 2.35 0.58 -17.05
N LEU A 8 1.35 1.44 -17.23
CA LEU A 8 0.10 1.41 -16.47
C LEU A 8 -0.80 0.23 -16.87
N ILE A 9 -0.75 -0.20 -18.14
CA ILE A 9 -1.49 -1.37 -18.65
C ILE A 9 -0.94 -2.69 -18.06
N GLU A 10 0.37 -2.79 -17.79
CA GLU A 10 0.98 -4.00 -17.21
C GLU A 10 0.75 -4.16 -15.70
N ILE A 11 0.41 -3.08 -14.97
CA ILE A 11 0.15 -3.16 -13.53
C ILE A 11 -1.28 -3.63 -13.30
N ASP A 12 -1.45 -4.94 -13.16
CA ASP A 12 -2.69 -5.56 -12.69
C ASP A 12 -2.88 -5.32 -11.18
N LEU A 13 -3.34 -4.10 -10.87
CA LEU A 13 -3.64 -3.64 -9.51
C LEU A 13 -4.61 -4.58 -8.78
N GLU A 14 -5.52 -5.24 -9.50
CA GLU A 14 -6.48 -6.19 -8.94
C GLU A 14 -5.77 -7.46 -8.45
N LYS A 15 -4.89 -8.05 -9.27
CA LYS A 15 -4.03 -9.18 -8.86
C LYS A 15 -3.10 -8.80 -7.72
N GLY A 16 -2.47 -7.64 -7.80
CA GLY A 16 -1.62 -7.10 -6.73
C GLY A 16 -2.39 -6.94 -5.41
N TYR A 17 -3.61 -6.41 -5.49
CA TYR A 17 -4.51 -6.25 -4.34
C TYR A 17 -4.92 -7.60 -3.74
N GLY A 18 -5.15 -8.60 -4.59
CA GLY A 18 -5.40 -9.99 -4.20
C GLY A 18 -4.31 -10.56 -3.27
N ARG A 19 -3.04 -10.22 -3.52
CA ARG A 19 -1.87 -10.69 -2.75
C ARG A 19 -1.66 -9.98 -1.40
N LEU A 20 -2.38 -8.90 -1.15
CA LEU A 20 -2.29 -8.16 0.11
C LEU A 20 -2.95 -8.92 1.26
N THR A 21 -2.25 -8.99 2.40
CA THR A 21 -2.85 -9.43 3.66
C THR A 21 -3.91 -8.43 4.12
N LYS A 22 -4.84 -8.88 4.98
CA LYS A 22 -5.88 -8.01 5.57
C LYS A 22 -5.27 -6.76 6.24
N ARG A 23 -4.10 -6.89 6.87
CA ARG A 23 -3.41 -5.79 7.55
C ARG A 23 -2.78 -4.80 6.56
N GLU A 24 -2.15 -5.29 5.51
CA GLU A 24 -1.62 -4.42 4.44
C GLU A 24 -2.73 -3.66 3.73
N ARG A 25 -3.87 -4.30 3.42
CA ARG A 25 -5.03 -3.63 2.81
C ARG A 25 -5.54 -2.47 3.67
N LYS A 26 -5.71 -2.70 4.97
CA LYS A 26 -6.15 -1.66 5.92
C LYS A 26 -5.18 -0.48 5.95
N VAL A 27 -3.87 -0.75 6.07
CA VAL A 27 -2.85 0.32 6.12
C VAL A 27 -2.77 1.08 4.79
N ILE A 28 -2.88 0.40 3.64
CA ILE A 28 -2.89 1.03 2.32
C ILE A 28 -4.13 1.91 2.15
N ASN A 29 -5.32 1.41 2.52
CA ASN A 29 -6.56 2.17 2.43
C ASN A 29 -6.50 3.44 3.30
N LEU A 30 -6.10 3.31 4.57
CA LEU A 30 -5.96 4.45 5.48
C LEU A 30 -4.99 5.51 4.91
N TYR A 31 -3.89 5.07 4.31
CA TYR A 31 -2.88 5.99 3.80
C TYR A 31 -3.28 6.66 2.48
N TYR A 32 -3.70 5.89 1.48
CA TYR A 32 -3.90 6.39 0.11
C TYR A 32 -5.33 6.82 -0.19
N LEU A 33 -6.34 6.25 0.49
CA LEU A 33 -7.75 6.60 0.26
C LEU A 33 -8.27 7.59 1.30
N GLU A 34 -7.87 7.41 2.57
CA GLU A 34 -8.34 8.26 3.67
C GLU A 34 -7.34 9.38 4.03
N GLY A 35 -6.13 9.35 3.48
CA GLY A 35 -5.14 10.42 3.61
C GLY A 35 -4.37 10.45 4.94
N TYR A 36 -4.47 9.41 5.77
CA TYR A 36 -3.72 9.33 7.02
C TYR A 36 -2.21 9.17 6.79
N LYS A 37 -1.42 9.74 7.69
CA LYS A 37 0.04 9.57 7.74
C LYS A 37 0.42 8.37 8.58
N ASP A 38 1.59 7.79 8.30
CA ASP A 38 2.12 6.63 9.06
C ASP A 38 2.11 6.82 10.58
N LYS A 39 2.31 8.06 11.07
CA LYS A 39 2.29 8.38 12.51
C LYS A 39 0.88 8.28 13.09
N GLU A 40 -0.13 8.73 12.35
CA GLU A 40 -1.53 8.72 12.79
C GLU A 40 -2.08 7.29 12.78
N ILE A 41 -1.77 6.53 11.73
CA ILE A 41 -2.09 5.10 11.63
C ILE A 41 -1.40 4.31 12.75
N ALA A 42 -0.13 4.65 13.06
CA ALA A 42 0.62 4.01 14.13
C ALA A 42 0.01 4.29 15.51
N ALA A 43 -0.43 5.52 15.76
CA ALA A 43 -1.13 5.89 16.99
C ALA A 43 -2.47 5.15 17.11
N PHE A 44 -3.26 5.07 16.02
CA PHE A 44 -4.54 4.36 15.99
C PHE A 44 -4.41 2.86 16.33
N TYR A 45 -3.32 2.22 15.91
CA TYR A 45 -3.07 0.81 16.16
C TYR A 45 -2.14 0.52 17.35
N GLU A 46 -1.73 1.56 18.11
CA GLU A 46 -0.79 1.43 19.23
C GLU A 46 0.52 0.70 18.87
N VAL A 47 1.05 0.97 17.67
CA VAL A 47 2.32 0.40 17.19
C VAL A 47 3.32 1.49 16.84
N THR A 48 4.56 1.11 16.56
CA THR A 48 5.57 2.06 16.09
C THR A 48 5.29 2.52 14.66
N ARG A 49 5.65 3.77 14.34
CA ARG A 49 5.63 4.30 12.97
C ARG A 49 6.40 3.41 11.98
N GLN A 50 7.52 2.84 12.42
CA GLN A 50 8.35 1.93 11.60
C GLN A 50 7.59 0.65 11.20
N ASN A 51 6.75 0.13 12.09
CA ASN A 51 5.89 -1.01 11.77
C ASN A 51 4.91 -0.68 10.63
N ILE A 52 4.21 0.46 10.74
CA ILE A 52 3.28 0.91 9.68
C ILE A 52 4.03 1.18 8.37
N PHE A 53 5.18 1.84 8.42
CA PHE A 53 6.02 2.06 7.25
C PHE A 53 6.40 0.75 6.55
N LYS A 54 6.82 -0.27 7.31
CA LYS A 54 7.17 -1.59 6.78
C LYS A 54 5.97 -2.27 6.12
N ILE A 55 4.81 -2.25 6.78
CA ILE A 55 3.56 -2.81 6.24
C ILE A 55 3.17 -2.11 4.94
N ARG A 56 3.21 -0.76 4.92
CA ARG A 56 2.88 0.04 3.72
C ARG A 56 3.86 -0.24 2.58
N LYS A 57 5.16 -0.27 2.86
CA LYS A 57 6.20 -0.56 1.85
C LYS A 57 6.00 -1.94 1.24
N ASN A 58 5.78 -2.97 2.07
CA ASN A 58 5.54 -4.34 1.60
C ASN A 58 4.27 -4.44 0.76
N GLY A 59 3.19 -3.80 1.20
CA GLY A 59 1.95 -3.77 0.44
C GLY A 59 2.11 -3.11 -0.94
N ILE A 60 2.82 -1.97 -1.02
CA ILE A 60 3.09 -1.32 -2.30
C ILE A 60 3.96 -2.16 -3.22
N THR A 61 4.96 -2.87 -2.68
CA THR A 61 5.74 -3.82 -3.49
C THR A 61 4.82 -4.88 -4.09
N LYS A 62 3.87 -5.42 -3.33
CA LYS A 62 2.91 -6.43 -3.82
C LYS A 62 1.93 -5.89 -4.85
N LEU A 63 1.55 -4.62 -4.77
CA LEU A 63 0.71 -3.95 -5.77
C LEU A 63 1.42 -3.74 -7.11
N LYS A 64 2.75 -3.75 -7.11
CA LYS A 64 3.60 -3.55 -8.30
C LYS A 64 4.10 -4.87 -8.91
N LEU A 65 3.83 -6.00 -8.28
CA LEU A 65 4.11 -7.35 -8.78
C LEU A 65 2.94 -7.85 -9.63
#